data_AF-A0A3D2XND2-F1
#
_entry.id   AF-A0A3D2XND2-F1
#
_cell.length_a   1.000
_cell.length_b   1.000
_cell.length_c   1.000
_cell.angle_alpha   90.00
_cell.angle_beta   90.00
_cell.angle_gamma   90.00
#
_symmetry.space_group_name_H-M   'P 1'
#
loop_
_entity.id
_entity.type
_entity.pdbx_description
1 polymer ?
#
loop_
_entity_poly.entity_id
_entity_poly.type
_entity_poly.pdbx_seq_one_letter_code
_entity_poly.pdbx_strand_id
1 'polypeptide(L)'
;MRQPYILTLICFFCVQSQLLAQEYTRQDTVRGSITQERSWWDLKYYKLEVTVDPKTKSIHGKNTIHYKVLEANRRMQIDLQIPMQLTKATQRGKSLKIDHDSNAHYIHLESPQVKSSVDSITVHFEGRPKAAVRPPWDGGFTWTKDQNGNDFIATTCQGIGASVWWPNKDHMYDEVDSMLISVNVP
;
A
#
# COMPACT_ATOMS: atom_id res chain seq x y z
N MET A 1 15.77 37.09 60.12
CA MET A 1 16.78 36.94 59.04
C MET A 1 16.55 35.59 58.37
N ARG A 2 15.64 35.55 57.39
CA ARG A 2 15.90 35.22 55.97
C ARG A 2 16.59 33.86 55.75
N GLN A 3 15.79 32.82 55.57
CA GLN A 3 16.18 31.54 54.96
C GLN A 3 16.49 31.77 53.47
N PRO A 4 17.71 31.49 52.97
CA PRO A 4 18.03 31.57 51.56
C PRO A 4 18.40 30.18 51.01
N TYR A 5 17.51 29.18 51.12
CA TYR A 5 17.77 27.86 50.52
C TYR A 5 16.58 27.24 49.77
N ILE A 6 15.39 27.85 49.81
CA ILE A 6 14.21 27.33 49.11
C ILE A 6 14.21 27.67 47.61
N LEU A 7 15.08 28.59 47.15
CA LEU A 7 15.11 28.99 45.74
C LEU A 7 16.04 28.16 44.84
N THR A 8 16.84 27.23 45.39
CA THR A 8 17.82 26.46 44.58
C THR A 8 17.30 25.08 44.18
N LEU A 9 16.17 24.61 44.75
CA LEU A 9 15.64 23.28 44.43
C LEU A 9 14.63 23.25 43.27
N ILE A 10 14.16 24.40 42.79
CA ILE A 10 13.14 24.49 41.73
C ILE A 10 13.76 24.63 40.33
N CYS A 11 15.04 25.01 40.22
CA CYS A 11 15.71 25.15 38.92
C CYS A 11 16.30 23.85 38.34
N PHE A 12 16.26 22.72 39.05
CA PHE A 12 16.81 21.45 38.52
C PHE A 12 15.75 20.48 38.00
N PHE A 13 14.47 20.86 38.04
CA PHE A 13 13.35 20.06 37.50
C PHE A 13 12.75 20.66 36.22
N CYS A 14 13.50 21.54 35.55
CA CYS A 14 13.12 22.10 34.28
C CYS A 14 13.78 21.29 33.15
N VAL A 15 12.96 20.45 32.51
CA VAL A 15 13.09 20.06 31.10
C VAL A 15 14.27 19.15 30.76
N GLN A 16 14.11 17.86 31.09
CA GLN A 16 14.52 16.79 30.18
C GLN A 16 13.28 16.09 29.65
N SER A 17 12.39 16.87 29.03
CA SER A 17 11.45 16.32 28.07
C SER A 17 12.27 15.93 26.84
N GLN A 18 12.90 14.76 26.86
CA GLN A 18 13.37 14.16 25.63
C GLN A 18 12.12 13.92 24.79
N LEU A 19 11.88 14.81 23.83
CA LEU A 19 11.02 14.52 22.70
C LEU A 19 11.62 13.28 22.05
N LEU A 20 11.06 12.10 22.35
CA LEU A 20 11.32 10.92 21.55
C LEU A 20 10.75 11.27 20.17
N ALA A 21 11.63 11.68 19.25
CA ALA A 21 11.29 11.70 17.85
C ALA A 21 10.83 10.28 17.50
N GLN A 22 9.71 10.15 16.80
CA GLN A 22 9.24 8.86 16.30
C GLN A 22 10.36 8.25 15.45
N GLU A 23 10.88 7.09 15.84
CA GLU A 23 11.79 6.36 14.95
C GLU A 23 10.99 5.86 13.75
N TYR A 24 11.27 6.46 12.59
CA TYR A 24 10.66 6.04 11.34
C TYR A 24 11.29 4.74 10.88
N THR A 25 10.44 3.77 10.57
CA THR A 25 10.90 2.53 9.95
C THR A 25 11.30 2.79 8.50
N ARG A 26 12.12 1.90 7.92
CA ARG A 26 12.38 1.90 6.46
C ARG A 26 11.08 1.94 5.66
N GLN A 27 10.04 1.25 6.13
CA GLN A 27 8.74 1.18 5.47
C GLN A 27 8.01 2.53 5.47
N ASP A 28 8.11 3.30 6.57
CA ASP A 28 7.53 4.64 6.65
C ASP A 28 8.19 5.58 5.63
N THR A 29 9.52 5.51 5.52
CA THR A 29 10.28 6.27 4.52
C THR A 29 9.91 5.89 3.09
N VAL A 30 9.89 4.60 2.76
CA VAL A 30 9.54 4.14 1.40
C VAL A 30 8.11 4.49 1.04
N ARG A 31 7.17 4.33 1.97
CA ARG A 31 5.76 4.66 1.74
C ARG A 31 5.56 6.17 1.55
N GLY A 32 6.16 7.00 2.39
CA GLY A 32 5.99 8.46 2.36
C GLY A 32 6.83 9.21 1.33
N SER A 33 7.77 8.56 0.65
CA SER A 33 8.65 9.19 -0.34
C SER A 33 8.17 8.98 -1.77
N ILE A 34 8.35 10.01 -2.60
CA ILE A 34 8.24 9.88 -4.07
C ILE A 34 9.59 9.39 -4.59
N THR A 35 9.79 8.07 -4.60
CA THR A 35 11.02 7.41 -5.05
C THR A 35 11.22 7.57 -6.56
N GLN A 36 12.43 7.30 -7.04
CA GLN A 36 12.71 7.29 -8.48
C GLN A 36 11.85 6.24 -9.19
N GLU A 37 11.57 5.11 -8.54
CA GLU A 37 10.74 4.00 -9.02
C GLU A 37 9.23 4.30 -9.07
N ARG A 38 8.79 5.42 -8.47
CA ARG A 38 7.40 5.93 -8.51
C ARG A 38 7.24 7.12 -9.45
N SER A 39 8.20 8.04 -9.46
CA SER A 39 8.10 9.34 -10.16
C SER A 39 8.20 9.23 -11.68
N TRP A 40 8.86 8.21 -12.22
CA TRP A 40 9.09 8.12 -13.67
C TRP A 40 7.84 7.79 -14.50
N TRP A 41 6.76 7.37 -13.86
CA TRP A 41 5.51 6.96 -14.51
C TRP A 41 4.30 7.59 -13.84
N ASP A 42 3.30 7.87 -14.65
CA ASP A 42 2.06 8.53 -14.30
C ASP A 42 0.91 7.51 -14.44
N LEU A 43 0.21 7.26 -13.35
CA LEU A 43 -0.88 6.29 -13.31
C LEU A 43 -2.06 6.79 -14.17
N LYS A 44 -2.69 5.88 -14.93
CA LYS A 44 -3.80 6.24 -15.82
C LYS A 44 -5.06 5.45 -15.52
N TYR A 45 -4.93 4.14 -15.38
CA TYR A 45 -6.09 3.28 -15.20
C TYR A 45 -5.74 2.00 -14.46
N TYR A 46 -6.65 1.57 -13.59
CA TYR A 46 -6.62 0.26 -12.98
C TYR A 46 -7.74 -0.63 -13.51
N LYS A 47 -7.38 -1.87 -13.83
CA LYS A 47 -8.33 -2.96 -14.01
C LYS A 47 -8.08 -4.02 -12.94
N LEU A 48 -8.84 -3.95 -11.87
CA LEU A 48 -8.77 -4.89 -10.76
C LEU A 48 -9.76 -6.03 -10.99
N GLU A 49 -9.27 -7.26 -11.06
CA GLU A 49 -10.06 -8.48 -11.11
C GLU A 49 -9.75 -9.29 -9.85
N VAL A 50 -10.73 -9.50 -8.96
CA VAL A 50 -10.54 -10.14 -7.66
C VAL A 50 -11.63 -11.18 -7.40
N THR A 51 -11.21 -12.34 -6.90
CA THR A 51 -12.09 -13.39 -6.37
C THR A 51 -12.03 -13.35 -4.85
N VAL A 52 -13.19 -13.40 -4.20
CA VAL A 52 -13.32 -13.37 -2.73
C VAL A 52 -13.89 -14.69 -2.24
N ASP A 53 -13.20 -15.34 -1.31
CA ASP A 53 -13.69 -16.54 -0.63
C ASP A 53 -14.03 -16.21 0.84
N PRO A 54 -15.33 -16.08 1.17
CA PRO A 54 -15.77 -15.82 2.54
C PRO A 54 -15.43 -16.92 3.53
N LYS A 55 -15.38 -18.19 3.09
CA LYS A 55 -15.15 -19.36 3.96
C LYS A 55 -13.70 -19.39 4.44
N THR A 56 -12.76 -19.13 3.55
CA THR A 56 -11.32 -19.13 3.90
C THR A 56 -10.78 -17.75 4.27
N LYS A 57 -11.63 -16.70 4.16
CA LYS A 57 -11.28 -15.28 4.35
C LYS A 57 -10.06 -14.89 3.52
N SER A 58 -10.04 -15.36 2.28
CA SER A 58 -8.93 -15.15 1.35
C SER A 58 -9.41 -14.48 0.07
N ILE A 59 -8.48 -13.83 -0.59
CA ILE A 59 -8.69 -13.23 -1.91
C ILE A 59 -7.52 -13.58 -2.81
N HIS A 60 -7.80 -13.67 -4.11
CA HIS A 60 -6.76 -13.75 -5.13
C HIS A 60 -7.24 -13.05 -6.40
N GLY A 61 -6.32 -12.62 -7.23
CA GLY A 61 -6.68 -11.86 -8.41
C GLY A 61 -5.50 -11.29 -9.16
N LYS A 62 -5.79 -10.29 -9.98
CA LYS A 62 -4.80 -9.52 -10.72
C LYS A 62 -5.23 -8.07 -10.86
N ASN A 63 -4.25 -7.19 -10.94
CA ASN A 63 -4.44 -5.79 -11.31
C ASN A 63 -3.66 -5.49 -12.59
N THR A 64 -4.34 -5.04 -13.64
CA THR A 64 -3.68 -4.46 -14.81
C THR A 64 -3.56 -2.96 -14.61
N ILE A 65 -2.32 -2.48 -14.59
CA ILE A 65 -1.95 -1.10 -14.28
C ILE A 65 -1.52 -0.45 -15.57
N HIS A 66 -2.30 0.51 -16.04
CA HIS A 66 -1.96 1.33 -17.21
C HIS A 66 -1.29 2.62 -16.76
N TYR A 67 -0.20 2.97 -17.42
CA TYR A 67 0.61 4.10 -17.05
C TYR A 67 1.19 4.82 -18.26
N LYS A 68 1.43 6.12 -18.10
CA LYS A 68 2.19 6.94 -19.04
C LYS A 68 3.63 7.08 -18.57
N VAL A 69 4.58 6.93 -19.49
CA VAL A 69 6.01 7.13 -19.19
C VAL A 69 6.31 8.62 -19.13
N LEU A 70 6.78 9.12 -17.99
CA LEU A 70 7.26 10.50 -17.83
C LEU A 70 8.76 10.60 -18.10
N GLU A 71 9.52 9.62 -17.63
CA GLU A 71 10.97 9.53 -17.76
C GLU A 71 11.42 8.09 -18.02
N ALA A 72 12.59 7.93 -18.62
CA ALA A 72 13.13 6.61 -18.90
C ALA A 72 13.60 5.94 -17.60
N ASN A 73 12.92 4.88 -17.20
CA ASN A 73 13.35 3.98 -16.13
C ASN A 73 12.80 2.58 -16.45
N ARG A 74 13.30 1.56 -15.76
CA ARG A 74 12.88 0.16 -15.91
C ARG A 74 12.56 -0.53 -14.59
N ARG A 75 12.61 0.21 -13.48
CA ARG A 75 12.28 -0.31 -12.16
C ARG A 75 11.01 0.39 -11.66
N MET A 76 9.93 -0.36 -11.55
CA MET A 76 8.62 0.14 -11.12
C MET A 76 8.33 -0.33 -9.70
N GLN A 77 8.00 0.58 -8.79
CA GLN A 77 7.53 0.22 -7.46
C GLN A 77 6.01 0.01 -7.45
N ILE A 78 5.57 -1.10 -6.89
CA ILE A 78 4.18 -1.45 -6.61
C ILE A 78 4.07 -1.81 -5.13
N ASP A 79 3.06 -1.28 -4.45
CA ASP A 79 2.85 -1.48 -3.01
C ASP A 79 1.77 -2.55 -2.76
N LEU A 80 2.07 -3.51 -1.89
CA LEU A 80 1.13 -4.53 -1.40
C LEU A 80 1.60 -4.99 -0.02
N GLN A 81 0.73 -4.87 0.99
CA GLN A 81 1.10 -5.14 2.37
C GLN A 81 0.97 -6.60 2.74
N ILE A 82 1.88 -7.08 3.60
CA ILE A 82 1.76 -8.38 4.27
C ILE A 82 0.44 -8.40 5.06
N PRO A 83 -0.32 -9.52 5.06
CA PRO A 83 0.05 -10.86 4.58
C PRO A 83 -0.34 -11.18 3.13
N MET A 84 -0.67 -10.16 2.32
CA MET A 84 -0.86 -10.37 0.89
C MET A 84 0.48 -10.64 0.21
N GLN A 85 0.43 -11.34 -0.92
CA GLN A 85 1.61 -11.72 -1.70
C GLN A 85 1.45 -11.29 -3.16
N LEU A 86 2.47 -10.64 -3.71
CA LEU A 86 2.57 -10.34 -5.13
C LEU A 86 3.25 -11.51 -5.85
N THR A 87 2.48 -12.37 -6.50
CA THR A 87 2.97 -13.68 -6.96
C THR A 87 3.57 -13.67 -8.36
N LYS A 88 3.13 -12.75 -9.22
CA LYS A 88 3.58 -12.69 -10.62
C LYS A 88 3.40 -11.29 -11.18
N ALA A 89 4.32 -10.88 -12.06
CA ALA A 89 4.20 -9.67 -12.85
C ALA A 89 4.46 -9.99 -14.31
N THR A 90 3.70 -9.39 -15.21
CA THR A 90 3.86 -9.56 -16.65
C THR A 90 3.71 -8.25 -17.40
N GLN A 91 4.41 -8.15 -18.53
CA GLN A 91 4.23 -7.08 -19.52
C GLN A 91 4.23 -7.70 -20.90
N ARG A 92 3.19 -7.41 -21.70
CA ARG A 92 3.03 -7.93 -23.06
C ARG A 92 3.17 -9.47 -23.14
N GLY A 93 2.63 -10.16 -22.14
CA GLY A 93 2.67 -11.62 -22.03
C GLY A 93 3.98 -12.22 -21.49
N LYS A 94 5.03 -11.42 -21.29
CA LYS A 94 6.31 -11.89 -20.72
C LYS A 94 6.33 -11.75 -19.21
N SER A 95 6.89 -12.74 -18.52
CA SER A 95 7.09 -12.69 -17.07
C SER A 95 8.21 -11.72 -16.71
N LEU A 96 8.04 -10.99 -15.62
CA LEU A 96 9.01 -10.00 -15.13
C LEU A 96 9.59 -10.46 -13.79
N LYS A 97 10.82 -10.04 -13.52
CA LYS A 97 11.45 -10.24 -12.20
C LYS A 97 10.82 -9.28 -11.18
N ILE A 98 10.60 -9.77 -9.97
CA ILE A 98 10.12 -9.01 -8.82
C ILE A 98 11.14 -9.11 -7.70
N ASP A 99 11.56 -7.98 -7.15
CA ASP A 99 12.27 -7.93 -5.87
C ASP A 99 11.30 -7.45 -4.78
N HIS A 100 11.19 -8.20 -3.68
CA HIS A 100 10.32 -7.86 -2.55
C HIS A 100 11.12 -7.17 -1.44
N ASP A 101 10.61 -6.05 -0.95
CA ASP A 101 11.14 -5.29 0.17
C ASP A 101 9.98 -4.92 1.10
N SER A 102 9.61 -5.85 1.98
CA SER A 102 8.44 -5.73 2.86
C SER A 102 7.16 -5.44 2.06
N ASN A 103 6.53 -4.27 2.23
CA ASN A 103 5.29 -3.90 1.55
C ASN A 103 5.53 -3.24 0.17
N ALA A 104 6.78 -3.03 -0.22
CA ALA A 104 7.16 -2.50 -1.53
C ALA A 104 7.71 -3.61 -2.43
N HIS A 105 7.31 -3.61 -3.69
CA HIS A 105 7.72 -4.61 -4.67
C HIS A 105 8.24 -3.92 -5.93
N TYR A 106 9.44 -4.28 -6.35
CA TYR A 106 10.11 -3.67 -7.49
C TYR A 106 10.04 -4.58 -8.71
N ILE A 107 9.29 -4.16 -9.71
CA ILE A 107 9.11 -4.85 -10.98
C ILE A 107 10.19 -4.38 -11.95
N HIS A 108 10.96 -5.34 -12.49
CA HIS A 108 11.99 -5.07 -13.49
C HIS A 108 11.42 -5.22 -14.90
N LEU A 109 11.23 -4.09 -15.59
CA LEU A 109 10.72 -4.03 -16.95
C LEU A 109 11.85 -4.33 -17.94
N GLU A 110 11.59 -5.23 -18.89
CA GLU A 110 12.58 -5.58 -19.93
C GLU A 110 12.60 -4.56 -21.08
N SER A 111 11.43 -4.08 -21.48
CA SER A 111 11.28 -3.19 -22.63
C SER A 111 11.72 -1.76 -22.30
N PRO A 112 12.37 -1.04 -23.24
CA PRO A 112 12.60 0.39 -23.09
C PRO A 112 11.28 1.14 -22.83
N GLN A 113 11.25 1.98 -21.80
CA GLN A 113 10.11 2.83 -21.49
C GLN A 113 10.31 4.17 -22.21
N VAL A 114 9.58 4.38 -23.31
CA VAL A 114 9.72 5.55 -24.17
C VAL A 114 8.88 6.69 -23.60
N LYS A 115 9.49 7.85 -23.35
CA LYS A 115 8.80 9.03 -22.80
C LYS A 115 7.54 9.37 -23.60
N SER A 116 6.48 9.71 -22.88
CA SER A 116 5.12 10.01 -23.37
C SER A 116 4.32 8.83 -23.92
N SER A 117 4.91 7.63 -24.03
CA SER A 117 4.16 6.42 -24.38
C SER A 117 3.25 5.96 -23.24
N VAL A 118 2.20 5.21 -23.57
CA VAL A 118 1.34 4.52 -22.61
C VAL A 118 1.60 3.02 -22.74
N ASP A 119 1.75 2.34 -21.61
CA ASP A 119 1.89 0.88 -21.55
C ASP A 119 1.14 0.34 -20.33
N SER A 120 1.23 -0.97 -20.11
CA SER A 120 0.66 -1.62 -18.94
C SER A 120 1.53 -2.74 -18.41
N ILE A 121 1.37 -3.02 -17.12
CA ILE A 121 1.79 -4.27 -16.49
C ILE A 121 0.57 -4.96 -15.90
N THR A 122 0.59 -6.28 -15.82
CA THR A 122 -0.38 -7.06 -15.05
C THR A 122 0.33 -7.75 -13.90
N VAL A 123 -0.12 -7.47 -12.68
CA VAL A 123 0.39 -8.08 -11.46
C VAL A 123 -0.66 -8.99 -10.85
N HIS A 124 -0.25 -10.17 -10.38
CA HIS A 124 -1.10 -11.15 -9.72
C HIS A 124 -0.81 -11.15 -8.23
N PHE A 125 -1.86 -11.36 -7.45
CA PHE A 125 -1.77 -11.34 -6.00
C PHE A 125 -2.71 -12.34 -5.36
N GLU A 126 -2.37 -12.77 -4.15
CA GLU A 126 -3.22 -13.63 -3.32
C GLU A 126 -2.89 -13.47 -1.84
N GLY A 127 -3.80 -13.89 -0.97
CA GLY A 127 -3.56 -13.95 0.46
C GLY A 127 -4.83 -13.82 1.29
N ARG A 128 -4.63 -13.71 2.60
CA ARG A 128 -5.71 -13.43 3.57
C ARG A 128 -5.57 -11.99 4.04
N PRO A 129 -6.33 -11.03 3.48
CA PRO A 129 -6.12 -9.62 3.80
C PRO A 129 -6.30 -9.39 5.31
N LYS A 130 -5.57 -8.42 5.85
CA LYS A 130 -5.64 -8.05 7.27
C LYS A 130 -7.10 -7.84 7.67
N ALA A 131 -7.57 -8.57 8.67
CA ALA A 131 -8.92 -8.36 9.19
C ALA A 131 -8.97 -7.08 10.03
N ALA A 132 -9.97 -6.24 9.80
CA ALA A 132 -10.28 -5.09 10.63
C ALA A 132 -11.04 -5.58 11.88
N VAL A 133 -10.41 -5.45 13.06
CA VAL A 133 -10.98 -5.94 14.33
C VAL A 133 -12.04 -4.98 14.86
N ARG A 134 -11.79 -3.67 14.82
CA ARG A 134 -12.75 -2.62 15.19
C ARG A 134 -12.84 -1.53 14.11
N PRO A 135 -13.51 -1.79 12.98
CA PRO A 135 -13.82 -0.74 12.00
C PRO A 135 -14.63 0.40 12.65
N PRO A 136 -14.39 1.68 12.32
CA PRO A 136 -13.43 2.19 11.34
C PRO A 136 -12.02 2.48 11.90
N TRP A 137 -11.77 2.22 13.19
CA TRP A 137 -10.49 2.52 13.86
C TRP A 137 -9.36 1.58 13.42
N ASP A 138 -9.71 0.37 13.00
CA ASP A 138 -8.81 -0.59 12.39
C ASP A 138 -9.08 -0.69 10.88
N GLY A 139 -8.04 -0.51 10.07
CA GLY A 139 -8.09 -0.75 8.63
C GLY A 139 -7.93 -2.22 8.26
N GLY A 140 -8.54 -2.63 7.15
CA GLY A 140 -8.53 -4.00 6.64
C GLY A 140 -9.90 -4.47 6.15
N PHE A 141 -10.08 -5.79 6.13
CA PHE A 141 -11.32 -6.45 5.73
C PHE A 141 -12.22 -6.73 6.94
N THR A 142 -13.49 -6.39 6.81
CA THR A 142 -14.55 -6.90 7.68
C THR A 142 -15.08 -8.21 7.10
N TRP A 143 -15.15 -9.25 7.94
CA TRP A 143 -15.69 -10.57 7.58
C TRP A 143 -16.78 -10.94 8.58
N THR A 144 -18.03 -10.55 8.29
CA THR A 144 -19.17 -10.77 9.18
C THR A 144 -20.35 -11.37 8.42
N LYS A 145 -21.45 -11.64 9.14
CA LYS A 145 -22.75 -11.95 8.53
C LYS A 145 -23.70 -10.78 8.73
N ASP A 146 -24.63 -10.58 7.80
CA ASP A 146 -25.77 -9.68 8.00
C ASP A 146 -26.84 -10.34 8.92
N GLN A 147 -27.95 -9.63 9.17
CA GLN A 147 -29.06 -10.12 9.99
C GLN A 147 -29.77 -11.36 9.40
N ASN A 148 -29.61 -11.59 8.09
CA ASN A 148 -30.20 -12.72 7.37
C ASN A 148 -29.22 -13.92 7.25
N GLY A 149 -28.01 -13.79 7.78
CA GLY A 149 -26.97 -14.82 7.71
C GLY A 149 -26.15 -14.81 6.41
N ASN A 150 -26.29 -13.81 5.55
CA ASN A 150 -25.49 -13.66 4.33
C ASN A 150 -24.10 -13.10 4.65
N ASP A 151 -23.09 -13.46 3.87
CA ASP A 151 -21.74 -12.89 4.01
C ASP A 151 -21.76 -11.37 3.78
N PHE A 152 -21.28 -10.63 4.77
CA PHE A 152 -21.06 -9.19 4.69
C PHE A 152 -19.56 -8.92 4.72
N ILE A 153 -19.04 -8.39 3.62
CA ILE A 153 -17.60 -8.14 3.43
C ILE A 153 -17.42 -6.70 3.01
N ALA A 154 -16.58 -5.97 3.75
CA ALA A 154 -16.28 -4.57 3.50
C ALA A 154 -14.78 -4.31 3.67
N THR A 155 -14.28 -3.25 3.04
CA THR A 155 -12.89 -2.82 3.18
C THR A 155 -12.80 -1.43 3.79
N THR A 156 -11.88 -1.25 4.73
CA THR A 156 -11.56 0.04 5.36
C THR A 156 -10.07 0.30 5.14
N CYS A 157 -9.72 1.20 4.22
CA CYS A 157 -8.32 1.41 3.81
C CYS A 157 -7.79 2.83 4.08
N GLN A 158 -8.60 3.74 4.63
CA GLN A 158 -8.14 5.08 4.96
C GLN A 158 -7.01 5.04 6.01
N GLY A 159 -5.96 5.84 5.79
CA GLY A 159 -4.76 5.87 6.65
C GLY A 159 -3.81 4.70 6.41
N ILE A 160 -4.30 3.47 6.57
CA ILE A 160 -3.49 2.24 6.36
C ILE A 160 -3.08 2.06 4.89
N GLY A 161 -3.84 2.60 3.94
CA GLY A 161 -3.57 2.54 2.50
C GLY A 161 -4.32 1.42 1.78
N ALA A 162 -4.56 1.65 0.49
CA ALA A 162 -5.24 0.71 -0.38
C ALA A 162 -4.43 -0.60 -0.57
N SER A 163 -3.10 -0.50 -0.45
CA SER A 163 -2.18 -1.64 -0.53
C SER A 163 -2.39 -2.70 0.56
N VAL A 164 -3.24 -2.46 1.56
CA VAL A 164 -3.60 -3.47 2.57
C VAL A 164 -4.21 -4.75 1.97
N TRP A 165 -4.73 -4.69 0.74
CA TRP A 165 -5.39 -5.85 0.11
C TRP A 165 -5.17 -6.04 -1.39
N TRP A 166 -4.77 -5.01 -2.15
CA TRP A 166 -4.53 -5.15 -3.59
C TRP A 166 -3.34 -4.32 -4.04
N PRO A 167 -2.58 -4.77 -5.05
CA PRO A 167 -1.35 -4.11 -5.47
C PRO A 167 -1.63 -2.82 -6.24
N ASN A 168 -1.06 -1.70 -5.80
CA ASN A 168 -1.28 -0.39 -6.39
C ASN A 168 -0.10 0.58 -6.16
N LYS A 169 -0.24 1.83 -6.65
CA LYS A 169 0.66 2.95 -6.35
C LYS A 169 0.10 3.69 -5.13
N ASP A 170 0.44 3.23 -3.93
CA ASP A 170 -0.25 3.65 -2.70
C ASP A 170 0.31 4.98 -2.17
N HIS A 171 0.19 6.03 -2.97
CA HIS A 171 0.63 7.38 -2.61
C HIS A 171 -0.31 8.45 -3.16
N MET A 172 -0.70 9.39 -2.30
CA MET A 172 -1.70 10.43 -2.57
C MET A 172 -1.33 11.47 -3.63
N TYR A 173 -0.12 11.45 -4.19
CA TYR A 173 0.32 12.48 -5.15
C TYR A 173 -0.17 12.18 -6.57
N ASP A 174 -0.56 10.93 -6.84
CA ASP A 174 -0.90 10.44 -8.17
C ASP A 174 -2.33 9.88 -8.15
N GLU A 175 -3.28 10.69 -8.63
CA GLU A 175 -4.68 10.33 -8.74
C GLU A 175 -4.92 9.56 -10.04
N VAL A 176 -5.66 8.45 -9.97
CA VAL A 176 -5.99 7.66 -11.15
C VAL A 176 -7.14 8.31 -11.93
N ASP A 177 -7.04 8.37 -13.26
CA ASP A 177 -8.11 8.93 -14.10
C ASP A 177 -9.42 8.13 -13.99
N SER A 178 -9.32 6.79 -13.92
CA SER A 178 -10.47 5.89 -13.75
C SER A 178 -10.06 4.47 -13.31
N MET A 179 -11.03 3.68 -12.84
CA MET A 179 -10.81 2.31 -12.41
C MET A 179 -12.02 1.42 -12.73
N LEU A 180 -11.74 0.18 -13.15
CA LEU A 180 -12.73 -0.91 -13.19
C LEU A 180 -12.39 -1.93 -12.10
N ILE A 181 -13.41 -2.32 -11.35
CA ILE A 181 -13.33 -3.40 -10.35
C ILE A 181 -14.31 -4.50 -10.76
N SER A 182 -13.77 -5.69 -11.01
CA SER A 182 -14.53 -6.92 -11.26
C SER A 182 -14.37 -7.84 -10.07
N VAL A 183 -15.46 -8.11 -9.36
CA VAL A 183 -15.47 -8.95 -8.16
C VAL A 183 -16.20 -10.25 -8.46
N ASN A 184 -15.52 -11.37 -8.22
CA ASN A 184 -16.10 -12.71 -8.30
C ASN A 184 -16.37 -13.22 -6.87
N VAL A 185 -17.60 -13.68 -6.64
CA VAL A 185 -18.10 -14.20 -5.35
C VAL A 185 -18.83 -15.54 -5.60
N PRO A 186 -18.93 -16.43 -4.60
CA PRO A 186 -19.63 -17.71 -4.70
C PRO A 186 -21.12 -17.59 -5.05
#